data_AF-A0A353BX05-F1
#
_entry.id   AF-A0A353BX05-F1
#
_cell.length_a   1.000
_cell.length_b   1.000
_cell.length_c   1.000
_cell.angle_alpha   90.00
_cell.angle_beta   90.00
_cell.angle_gamma   90.00
#
_symmetry.space_group_name_H-M   'P 1'
#
loop_
_entity.id
_entity.type
_entity.pdbx_description
1 polymer ?
#
loop_
_entity_poly.entity_id
_entity_poly.type
_entity_poly.pdbx_seq_one_letter_code
_entity_poly.pdbx_strand_id
1 'polypeptide(L)'
;MDGRYRAVVKPIGEFQLSQGLCKKFFGVDDSSLGQKVGFKVVYPESLDGYRLEFKAIGVKLDRKMDVDAFGRLGEQIQKAFDDDQALASLKVYDAHRYAGSCYRKGNTVIGIYVMNRAYRITHYVIKKVSFQDCEGYWLEHPRHEFFKDKPTKEVNLQVRHSMFWVKNGRGFYLRPEGETDLTYHEAIRLANLFSKAY
;
A
#
# COMPACT_ATOMS: atom_id res chain seq x y z
N MET A 1 -22.11 -11.85 6.66
CA MET A 1 -20.88 -12.22 7.38
C MET A 1 -20.56 -11.06 8.29
N ASP A 2 -20.78 -11.25 9.59
CA ASP A 2 -20.72 -10.18 10.58
C ASP A 2 -19.27 -9.72 10.73
N GLY A 3 -18.97 -8.49 10.33
CA GLY A 3 -17.67 -7.84 10.50
C GLY A 3 -17.32 -7.62 11.97
N ARG A 4 -17.10 -8.73 12.70
CA ARG A 4 -16.82 -8.68 14.13
C ARG A 4 -15.40 -8.21 14.34
N TYR A 5 -15.33 -7.00 14.86
CA TYR A 5 -14.16 -6.33 15.44
C TYR A 5 -13.36 -7.29 16.33
N ARG A 6 -12.04 -7.36 16.13
CA ARG A 6 -11.10 -8.02 17.04
C ARG A 6 -10.19 -6.96 17.67
N ALA A 7 -10.17 -6.90 19.00
CA ALA A 7 -9.25 -6.06 19.74
C ALA A 7 -7.88 -6.76 19.85
N VAL A 8 -6.81 -6.06 19.51
CA VAL A 8 -5.43 -6.49 19.77
C VAL A 8 -4.78 -5.40 20.62
N VAL A 9 -4.54 -5.69 21.90
CA VAL A 9 -3.88 -4.78 22.84
C VAL A 9 -2.37 -4.98 22.76
N LYS A 10 -1.60 -3.91 22.50
CA LYS A 10 -0.14 -3.91 22.61
C LYS A 10 0.37 -2.66 23.33
N PRO A 11 1.41 -2.78 24.17
CA PRO A 11 2.04 -1.64 24.85
C PRO A 11 2.49 -0.52 23.91
N ILE A 12 2.43 0.72 24.40
CA ILE A 12 3.05 1.89 23.76
C ILE A 12 4.57 1.63 23.68
N GLY A 13 5.14 1.69 22.48
CA GLY A 13 6.54 1.32 22.20
C GLY A 13 6.74 -0.04 21.52
N GLU A 14 5.73 -0.92 21.50
CA GLU A 14 5.80 -2.21 20.77
C GLU A 14 5.26 -2.14 19.33
N PHE A 15 4.82 -0.95 18.88
CA PHE A 15 4.31 -0.74 17.52
C PHE A 15 5.44 -0.65 16.51
N GLN A 16 5.99 -1.82 16.24
CA GLN A 16 6.95 -2.09 15.21
C GLN A 16 6.19 -2.35 13.89
N LEU A 17 6.05 -1.31 13.06
CA LEU A 17 5.33 -1.37 11.78
C LEU A 17 6.30 -1.20 10.60
N SER A 18 5.97 -1.82 9.47
CA SER A 18 6.54 -1.38 8.20
C SER A 18 5.89 -0.05 7.83
N GLN A 19 6.71 0.97 7.63
CA GLN A 19 6.28 2.35 7.44
C GLN A 19 6.79 2.87 6.10
N GLY A 20 6.12 3.88 5.56
CA GLY A 20 6.55 4.52 4.32
C GLY A 20 5.84 5.84 4.09
N LEU A 21 6.45 6.67 3.25
CA LEU A 21 5.85 7.90 2.76
C LEU A 21 5.50 7.75 1.28
N CYS A 22 4.53 8.54 0.84
CA CYS A 22 4.18 8.64 -0.58
C CYS A 22 4.16 10.10 -1.02
N LYS A 23 4.55 10.34 -2.27
CA LYS A 23 4.50 11.63 -2.96
C LYS A 23 3.62 11.47 -4.19
N LYS A 24 2.59 12.31 -4.28
CA LYS A 24 1.61 12.31 -5.38
C LYS A 24 2.16 13.08 -6.58
N PHE A 25 1.82 12.63 -7.77
CA PHE A 25 2.15 13.25 -9.05
C PHE A 25 0.91 13.31 -9.93
N PHE A 26 0.61 14.51 -10.42
CA PHE A 26 -0.46 14.77 -11.36
C PHE A 26 0.13 14.89 -12.77
N GLY A 27 -0.53 14.29 -13.76
CA GLY A 27 -0.10 14.39 -15.17
C GLY A 27 1.23 13.70 -15.51
N VAL A 28 1.76 12.85 -14.63
CA VAL A 28 2.98 12.07 -14.93
C VAL A 28 2.65 10.84 -15.75
N ASP A 29 3.42 10.59 -16.81
CA ASP A 29 3.30 9.39 -17.62
C ASP A 29 3.96 8.17 -16.93
N ASP A 30 3.62 6.97 -17.41
CA ASP A 30 4.12 5.72 -16.85
C ASP A 30 5.62 5.50 -17.08
N SER A 31 6.18 6.03 -18.16
CA SER A 31 7.61 5.89 -18.47
C SER A 31 8.45 6.70 -17.49
N SER A 32 8.10 7.97 -17.30
CA SER A 32 8.74 8.88 -16.35
C SER A 32 8.66 8.35 -14.91
N LEU A 33 7.50 7.82 -14.51
CA LEU A 33 7.36 7.18 -13.20
C LEU A 33 8.22 5.91 -13.09
N GLY A 34 8.21 5.07 -14.13
CA GLY A 34 8.98 3.83 -14.19
C GLY A 34 10.49 4.04 -14.05
N GLN A 35 11.03 5.10 -14.65
CA GLN A 35 12.43 5.49 -14.50
C GLN A 35 12.78 5.81 -13.04
N LYS A 36 11.92 6.53 -12.32
CA LYS A 36 12.15 6.89 -10.89
C LYS A 36 12.14 5.67 -9.97
N VAL A 37 11.23 4.73 -10.20
CA VAL A 37 11.11 3.53 -9.36
C VAL A 37 12.07 2.41 -9.78
N GLY A 38 12.69 2.51 -10.96
CA GLY A 38 13.66 1.54 -11.47
C GLY A 38 13.02 0.29 -12.10
N PHE A 39 11.75 0.34 -12.49
CA PHE A 39 11.06 -0.75 -13.17
C PHE A 39 9.87 -0.25 -13.99
N LYS A 40 9.50 -1.00 -15.04
CA LYS A 40 8.33 -0.65 -15.87
C LYS A 40 7.05 -0.68 -15.03
N VAL A 41 6.25 0.39 -15.13
CA VAL A 41 4.91 0.46 -14.56
C VAL A 41 3.90 0.72 -15.68
N VAL A 42 2.65 0.31 -15.45
CA VAL A 42 1.52 0.58 -16.35
C VAL A 42 0.31 0.85 -15.47
N TYR A 43 -0.31 2.02 -15.64
CA TYR A 43 -1.54 2.38 -14.95
C TYR A 43 -2.61 2.76 -15.97
N PRO A 44 -3.63 1.92 -16.18
CA PRO A 44 -4.74 2.25 -17.07
C PRO A 44 -5.42 3.54 -16.63
N GLU A 45 -5.91 4.34 -17.57
CA GLU A 45 -6.68 5.57 -17.27
C GLU A 45 -8.03 5.27 -16.58
N SER A 46 -8.55 4.04 -16.76
CA SER A 46 -9.74 3.59 -16.05
C SER A 46 -9.72 2.10 -15.71
N LEU A 47 -10.43 1.75 -14.65
CA LEU A 47 -10.64 0.38 -14.16
C LEU A 47 -12.08 0.24 -13.71
N ASP A 48 -12.94 -0.40 -14.50
CA ASP A 48 -14.37 -0.58 -14.15
C ASP A 48 -15.12 0.72 -13.78
N GLY A 49 -14.90 1.76 -14.56
CA GLY A 49 -15.48 3.08 -14.30
C GLY A 49 -14.84 3.84 -13.13
N TYR A 50 -13.86 3.26 -12.43
CA TYR A 50 -12.93 4.05 -11.64
C TYR A 50 -11.98 4.78 -12.58
N ARG A 51 -11.84 6.10 -12.42
CA ARG A 51 -10.94 6.94 -13.23
C ARG A 51 -9.66 7.22 -12.47
N LEU A 52 -8.53 7.16 -13.17
CA LEU A 52 -7.23 7.51 -12.61
C LEU A 52 -7.22 9.00 -12.24
N GLU A 53 -6.90 9.33 -10.98
CA GLU A 53 -6.79 10.73 -10.52
C GLU A 53 -5.33 11.19 -10.49
N PHE A 54 -4.46 10.36 -9.96
CA PHE A 54 -3.04 10.65 -9.84
C PHE A 54 -2.23 9.37 -9.71
N LYS A 55 -0.93 9.49 -9.99
CA LYS A 55 0.07 8.47 -9.70
C LYS A 55 0.91 8.90 -8.51
N ALA A 56 1.65 7.99 -7.94
CA ALA A 56 2.47 8.24 -6.77
C ALA A 56 3.77 7.45 -6.84
N ILE A 57 4.77 7.98 -6.16
CA ILE A 57 5.92 7.19 -5.73
C ILE A 57 5.84 7.05 -4.21
N GLY A 58 6.25 5.90 -3.70
CA GLY A 58 6.47 5.76 -2.28
C GLY A 58 7.82 5.14 -1.97
N VAL A 59 8.29 5.41 -0.76
CA VAL A 59 9.47 4.78 -0.17
C VAL A 59 8.97 4.04 1.07
N LYS A 60 9.23 2.74 1.10
CA LYS A 60 8.81 1.85 2.17
C LYS A 60 10.02 1.26 2.87
N LEU A 61 9.90 1.14 4.19
CA LEU A 61 10.85 0.50 5.08
C LEU A 61 10.16 -0.77 5.61
N ASP A 62 10.64 -1.95 5.18
CA ASP A 62 10.01 -3.22 5.55
C ASP A 62 10.45 -3.72 6.92
N ARG A 63 11.63 -3.30 7.39
CA ARG A 63 12.06 -3.58 8.75
C ARG A 63 11.21 -2.77 9.72
N LYS A 64 10.58 -3.48 10.66
CA LYS A 64 9.78 -2.87 11.70
C LYS A 64 10.63 -1.93 12.56
N MET A 65 10.10 -0.74 12.84
CA MET A 65 10.70 0.26 13.73
C MET A 65 9.62 0.97 14.54
N ASP A 66 10.00 1.58 15.65
CA ASP A 66 9.12 2.45 16.43
C ASP A 66 8.85 3.78 15.71
N VAL A 67 7.82 4.49 16.17
CA VAL A 67 7.32 5.73 15.56
C VAL A 67 8.34 6.86 15.63
N ASP A 68 9.11 6.94 16.72
CA ASP A 68 10.10 8.01 16.92
C ASP A 68 11.30 7.84 16.01
N ALA A 69 11.77 6.60 15.86
CA ALA A 69 12.80 6.23 14.90
C ALA A 69 12.37 6.56 13.48
N PHE A 70 11.12 6.24 13.10
CA PHE A 70 10.59 6.63 11.79
C PHE A 70 10.53 8.16 11.62
N GLY A 71 10.09 8.90 12.64
CA GLY A 71 10.02 10.36 12.63
C GLY A 71 11.38 11.02 12.36
N ARG A 72 12.47 10.49 12.92
CA ARG A 72 13.84 10.98 12.69
C ARG A 72 14.36 10.76 11.26
N LEU A 73 13.76 9.83 10.51
CA LEU A 73 14.16 9.52 9.12
C LEU A 73 13.39 10.34 8.08
N GLY A 74 12.45 11.20 8.48
CA GLY A 74 11.51 11.87 7.57
C GLY A 74 12.17 12.58 6.38
N GLU A 75 13.21 13.39 6.62
CA GLU A 75 13.93 14.07 5.53
C GLU A 75 14.65 13.10 4.60
N GLN A 76 15.27 12.05 5.14
CA GLN A 76 15.98 11.04 4.36
C GLN A 76 15.00 10.26 3.47
N ILE A 77 13.83 9.88 4.01
CA ILE A 77 12.77 9.21 3.25
C ILE A 77 12.25 10.11 2.13
N GLN A 78 12.07 11.41 2.39
CA GLN A 78 11.64 12.37 1.36
C GLN A 78 12.66 12.52 0.24
N LYS A 79 13.96 12.63 0.57
CA LYS A 79 15.04 12.66 -0.43
C LYS A 79 15.07 11.36 -1.25
N ALA A 80 14.85 10.21 -0.60
CA ALA A 80 14.87 8.91 -1.24
C ALA A 80 13.80 8.70 -2.33
N PHE A 81 12.82 9.59 -2.50
CA PHE A 81 11.92 9.55 -3.67
C PHE A 81 12.66 9.80 -4.99
N ASP A 82 13.67 10.67 -4.98
CA ASP A 82 14.32 11.16 -6.19
C ASP A 82 15.85 10.92 -6.16
N ASP A 83 16.43 10.54 -5.01
CA ASP A 83 17.87 10.33 -4.81
C ASP A 83 18.20 8.87 -4.42
N ASP A 84 19.01 8.21 -5.24
CA ASP A 84 19.44 6.81 -5.05
C ASP A 84 20.43 6.64 -3.89
N GLN A 85 21.25 7.66 -3.59
CA GLN A 85 22.15 7.63 -2.45
C GLN A 85 21.35 7.75 -1.14
N ALA A 86 20.33 8.62 -1.11
CA ALA A 86 19.42 8.71 0.01
C ALA A 86 18.60 7.41 0.22
N LEU A 87 18.21 6.73 -0.86
CA LEU A 87 17.59 5.41 -0.74
C LEU A 87 18.58 4.35 -0.22
N ALA A 88 19.83 4.40 -0.68
CA ALA A 88 20.87 3.45 -0.29
C ALA A 88 21.23 3.55 1.20
N SER A 89 21.23 4.76 1.79
CA SER A 89 21.49 4.94 3.22
C SER A 89 20.42 4.30 4.11
N LEU A 90 19.20 4.13 3.59
CA LEU A 90 18.08 3.49 4.29
C LEU A 90 18.06 1.95 4.13
N LYS A 91 19.01 1.34 3.41
CA LYS A 91 19.05 -0.12 3.19
C LYS A 91 19.07 -0.96 4.48
N VAL A 92 19.57 -0.41 5.59
CA VAL A 92 19.58 -1.09 6.90
C VAL A 92 18.15 -1.43 7.40
N TYR A 93 17.15 -0.74 6.85
CA TYR A 93 15.73 -0.91 7.10
C TYR A 93 14.98 -1.65 5.98
N ASP A 94 15.71 -2.27 5.05
CA ASP A 94 15.16 -2.88 3.83
C ASP A 94 14.30 -1.90 3.01
N ALA A 95 14.87 -0.71 2.79
CA ALA A 95 14.20 0.36 2.07
C ALA A 95 14.06 0.05 0.57
N HIS A 96 12.92 0.44 0.00
CA HIS A 96 12.68 0.34 -1.44
C HIS A 96 11.65 1.37 -1.92
N ARG A 97 11.71 1.69 -3.22
CA ARG A 97 10.67 2.45 -3.90
C ARG A 97 9.57 1.54 -4.41
N TYR A 98 8.35 2.06 -4.43
CA TYR A 98 7.21 1.47 -5.10
C TYR A 98 6.46 2.54 -5.88
N ALA A 99 5.74 2.10 -6.92
CA ALA A 99 4.82 2.96 -7.64
C ALA A 99 3.41 2.79 -7.07
N GLY A 100 2.64 3.86 -7.06
CA GLY A 100 1.25 3.86 -6.66
C GLY A 100 0.39 4.61 -7.66
N SER A 101 -0.91 4.37 -7.59
CA SER A 101 -1.92 5.20 -8.23
C SER A 101 -3.18 5.25 -7.39
N CYS A 102 -3.99 6.25 -7.66
CA CYS A 102 -5.27 6.44 -7.01
C CYS A 102 -6.36 6.57 -8.07
N TYR A 103 -7.42 5.79 -7.92
CA TYR A 103 -8.58 5.83 -8.78
C TYR A 103 -9.84 6.19 -7.99
N ARG A 104 -10.79 6.87 -8.64
CA ARG A 104 -12.07 7.27 -8.04
C ARG A 104 -13.27 6.83 -8.87
N LYS A 105 -14.33 6.37 -8.17
CA LYS A 105 -15.68 6.14 -8.71
C LYS A 105 -16.71 6.67 -7.72
N GLY A 106 -17.33 7.81 -8.03
CA GLY A 106 -18.18 8.53 -7.07
C GLY A 106 -17.38 8.90 -5.81
N ASN A 107 -17.86 8.49 -4.65
CA ASN A 107 -17.18 8.72 -3.36
C ASN A 107 -16.13 7.66 -3.01
N THR A 108 -16.07 6.56 -3.77
CA THR A 108 -15.13 5.46 -3.51
C THR A 108 -13.78 5.75 -4.13
N VAL A 109 -12.72 5.60 -3.33
CA VAL A 109 -11.33 5.84 -3.73
C VAL A 109 -10.52 4.58 -3.46
N ILE A 110 -9.79 4.10 -4.46
CA ILE A 110 -8.93 2.93 -4.37
C ILE A 110 -7.49 3.30 -4.74
N GLY A 111 -6.54 2.76 -3.98
CA GLY A 111 -5.12 2.81 -4.27
C GLY A 111 -4.65 1.50 -4.88
N ILE A 112 -3.86 1.56 -5.95
CA ILE A 112 -3.16 0.41 -6.52
C ILE A 112 -1.66 0.67 -6.46
N TYR A 113 -0.92 -0.26 -5.87
CA TYR A 113 0.51 -0.16 -5.66
C TYR A 113 1.24 -1.32 -6.33
N VAL A 114 2.39 -1.02 -6.92
CA VAL A 114 3.24 -1.98 -7.63
C VAL A 114 4.64 -1.93 -7.04
N MET A 115 5.17 -3.10 -6.71
CA MET A 115 6.47 -3.30 -6.09
C MET A 115 7.31 -4.25 -6.93
N ASN A 116 8.61 -3.95 -7.12
CA ASN A 116 9.55 -4.79 -7.86
C ASN A 116 10.09 -5.97 -7.04
N ARG A 117 9.27 -6.50 -6.14
CA ARG A 117 9.57 -7.65 -5.29
C ARG A 117 8.26 -8.26 -4.81
N ALA A 118 8.31 -9.56 -4.48
CA ALA A 118 7.23 -10.19 -3.73
C ALA A 118 7.14 -9.53 -2.36
N TYR A 119 5.98 -8.96 -2.03
CA TYR A 119 5.75 -8.30 -0.76
C TYR A 119 5.78 -9.33 0.38
N ARG A 120 6.53 -9.04 1.44
CA ARG A 120 6.40 -9.81 2.68
C ARG A 120 5.09 -9.42 3.35
N ILE A 121 4.12 -10.32 3.35
CA ILE A 121 2.82 -10.06 3.98
C ILE A 121 3.02 -9.92 5.49
N THR A 122 2.85 -8.70 5.97
CA THR A 122 2.90 -8.34 7.40
C THR A 122 1.50 -8.25 8.04
N HIS A 123 0.45 -8.49 7.27
CA HIS A 123 -0.95 -8.31 7.65
C HIS A 123 -1.65 -9.64 7.93
N TYR A 124 -2.83 -9.57 8.55
CA TYR A 124 -3.63 -10.76 8.82
C TYR A 124 -4.22 -11.30 7.50
N VAL A 125 -3.86 -12.54 7.16
CA VAL A 125 -4.37 -13.21 5.97
C VAL A 125 -5.74 -13.82 6.30
N ILE A 126 -6.79 -13.32 5.66
CA ILE A 126 -8.13 -13.91 5.77
C ILE A 126 -8.23 -15.14 4.87
N LYS A 127 -7.77 -15.02 3.62
CA LYS A 127 -7.99 -16.05 2.59
C LYS A 127 -6.90 -16.01 1.52
N LYS A 128 -6.46 -17.18 1.07
CA LYS A 128 -5.68 -17.32 -0.17
C LYS A 128 -6.60 -17.19 -1.38
N VAL A 129 -6.14 -16.47 -2.40
CA VAL A 129 -6.92 -16.15 -3.58
C VAL A 129 -6.13 -16.55 -4.82
N SER A 130 -6.81 -17.17 -5.78
CA SER A 130 -6.25 -17.46 -7.09
C SER A 130 -7.22 -16.94 -8.15
N PHE A 131 -6.70 -16.25 -9.15
CA PHE A 131 -7.46 -15.79 -10.31
C PHE A 131 -6.51 -15.68 -11.51
N GLN A 132 -6.90 -16.24 -12.65
CA GLN A 132 -5.99 -16.41 -13.79
C GLN A 132 -4.69 -17.13 -13.37
N ASP A 133 -3.54 -16.60 -13.79
CA ASP A 133 -2.19 -17.04 -13.41
C ASP A 133 -1.61 -16.25 -12.21
N CYS A 134 -2.48 -15.60 -11.41
CA CYS A 134 -2.09 -14.85 -10.23
C CYS A 134 -2.43 -15.62 -8.95
N GLU A 135 -1.48 -15.64 -8.03
CA GLU A 135 -1.70 -16.06 -6.65
C GLU A 135 -1.64 -14.84 -5.73
N GLY A 136 -2.51 -14.82 -4.73
CA GLY A 136 -2.65 -13.69 -3.83
C GLY A 136 -3.37 -14.01 -2.54
N TYR A 137 -3.67 -12.95 -1.82
CA TYR A 137 -4.18 -13.00 -0.46
C TYR A 137 -5.17 -11.85 -0.25
N TRP A 138 -6.30 -12.20 0.34
CA TRP A 138 -7.24 -11.26 0.93
C TRP A 138 -6.81 -10.98 2.36
N LEU A 139 -6.52 -9.70 2.64
CA LEU A 139 -5.89 -9.27 3.88
C LEU A 139 -6.82 -8.37 4.68
N GLU A 140 -6.78 -8.54 5.99
CA GLU A 140 -7.36 -7.61 6.96
C GLU A 140 -6.27 -6.75 7.59
N HIS A 141 -6.55 -5.47 7.78
CA HIS A 141 -5.67 -4.61 8.54
C HIS A 141 -6.46 -3.51 9.24
N PRO A 142 -6.01 -3.07 10.43
CA PRO A 142 -6.64 -1.96 11.12
C PRO A 142 -6.48 -0.67 10.30
N ARG A 143 -7.53 0.12 10.27
CA ARG A 143 -7.57 1.48 9.73
C ARG A 143 -7.06 2.40 10.83
N HIS A 144 -5.75 2.61 10.94
CA HIS A 144 -5.20 3.49 11.97
C HIS A 144 -4.94 4.89 11.44
N GLU A 145 -5.59 5.87 12.07
CA GLU A 145 -5.01 7.19 12.28
C GLU A 145 -3.81 7.04 13.23
N PHE A 146 -2.71 7.72 12.92
CA PHE A 146 -1.50 7.70 13.72
C PHE A 146 -1.80 8.14 15.17
N PHE A 147 -1.58 7.25 16.15
CA PHE A 147 -1.61 7.59 17.57
C PHE A 147 -0.35 8.37 17.91
N LYS A 148 -0.38 9.69 17.77
CA LYS A 148 0.75 10.51 18.17
C LYS A 148 0.70 11.00 19.61
N ASP A 149 -0.45 11.42 20.16
CA ASP A 149 -0.40 12.17 21.44
C ASP A 149 -1.66 12.04 22.32
N LYS A 150 -2.26 10.86 22.48
CA LYS A 150 -3.40 10.71 23.41
C LYS A 150 -3.24 9.51 24.33
N PRO A 151 -3.59 9.62 25.63
CA PRO A 151 -3.90 8.45 26.43
C PRO A 151 -5.06 7.74 25.73
N THR A 152 -4.75 6.72 24.94
CA THR A 152 -5.70 6.04 24.08
C THR A 152 -6.66 5.24 24.95
N LYS A 153 -7.81 5.84 25.30
CA LYS A 153 -9.00 5.08 25.62
C LYS A 153 -9.34 4.22 24.41
N GLU A 154 -9.61 2.94 24.65
CA GLU A 154 -10.05 1.97 23.66
C GLU A 154 -11.23 2.53 22.86
N VAL A 155 -11.08 2.64 21.54
CA VAL A 155 -12.21 2.89 20.64
C VAL A 155 -12.10 1.95 19.46
N ASN A 156 -13.21 1.29 19.15
CA ASN A 156 -13.44 0.36 18.03
C ASN A 156 -12.60 0.67 16.80
N LEU A 157 -11.58 -0.14 16.54
CA LEU A 157 -10.74 -0.01 15.36
C LEU A 157 -11.54 -0.44 14.13
N GLN A 158 -11.78 0.50 13.22
CA GLN A 158 -12.30 0.16 11.90
C GLN A 158 -11.27 -0.74 11.21
N VAL A 159 -11.70 -1.87 10.67
CA VAL A 159 -10.87 -2.71 9.80
C VAL A 159 -11.07 -2.28 8.36
N ARG A 160 -10.04 -2.45 7.55
CA ARG A 160 -10.12 -2.31 6.09
C ARG A 160 -9.54 -3.54 5.43
N HIS A 161 -10.08 -3.86 4.28
CA HIS A 161 -9.60 -4.99 3.51
C HIS A 161 -8.68 -4.54 2.39
N SER A 162 -7.81 -5.45 1.96
CA SER A 162 -6.93 -5.22 0.82
C SER A 162 -6.63 -6.52 0.12
N MET A 163 -6.36 -6.40 -1.17
CA MET A 163 -5.96 -7.51 -2.01
C MET A 163 -4.48 -7.38 -2.33
N PHE A 164 -3.68 -8.36 -1.95
CA PHE A 164 -2.31 -8.50 -2.39
C PHE A 164 -2.20 -9.66 -3.38
N TRP A 165 -1.45 -9.50 -4.46
CA TRP A 165 -1.17 -10.60 -5.39
C TRP A 165 0.18 -10.44 -6.06
N VAL A 166 0.67 -11.52 -6.66
CA VAL A 166 1.92 -11.56 -7.40
C VAL A 166 1.64 -11.92 -8.85
N LYS A 167 2.28 -11.20 -9.77
CA LYS A 167 2.30 -11.52 -11.21
C LYS A 167 3.68 -11.17 -11.77
N ASN A 168 4.29 -12.09 -12.54
CA ASN A 168 5.59 -11.88 -13.19
C ASN A 168 6.69 -11.37 -12.25
N GLY A 169 6.77 -11.93 -11.03
CA GLY A 169 7.76 -11.55 -10.02
C GLY A 169 7.52 -10.20 -9.32
N ARG A 170 6.43 -9.49 -9.66
CA ARG A 170 6.06 -8.21 -9.03
C ARG A 170 4.91 -8.39 -8.04
N GLY A 171 4.99 -7.67 -6.94
CA GLY A 171 3.94 -7.60 -5.93
C GLY A 171 2.98 -6.45 -6.24
N PHE A 172 1.69 -6.72 -6.11
CA PHE A 172 0.63 -5.75 -6.33
C PHE A 172 -0.26 -5.65 -5.10
N TYR A 173 -0.69 -4.44 -4.78
CA TYR A 173 -1.55 -4.18 -3.64
C TYR A 173 -2.70 -3.28 -4.05
N LEU A 174 -3.94 -3.70 -3.78
CA LEU A 174 -5.16 -2.92 -3.94
C LEU A 174 -5.74 -2.67 -2.56
N ARG A 175 -6.05 -1.41 -2.25
CA ARG A 175 -6.75 -1.06 -1.00
C ARG A 175 -7.68 0.12 -1.21
N PRO A 176 -8.77 0.22 -0.44
CA PRO A 176 -9.52 1.47 -0.33
C PRO A 176 -8.68 2.52 0.40
N GLU A 177 -8.75 3.77 -0.07
CA GLU A 177 -8.12 4.93 0.58
C GLU A 177 -9.16 5.80 1.32
N GLY A 178 -10.45 5.62 1.02
CA GLY A 178 -11.56 6.36 1.64
C GLY A 178 -12.25 5.61 2.78
N GLU A 179 -13.50 6.02 3.06
CA GLU A 179 -14.36 5.38 4.08
C GLU A 179 -15.08 4.13 3.60
N THR A 180 -15.24 3.99 2.29
CA THR A 180 -15.89 2.83 1.69
C THR A 180 -14.88 1.71 1.48
N ASP A 181 -15.10 0.58 2.14
CA ASP A 181 -14.31 -0.63 1.92
C ASP A 181 -14.73 -1.34 0.63
N LEU A 182 -13.84 -2.17 0.08
CA LEU A 182 -14.15 -3.01 -1.07
C LEU A 182 -14.67 -4.37 -0.61
N THR A 183 -15.68 -4.90 -1.28
CA THR A 183 -16.02 -6.31 -1.11
C THR A 183 -14.92 -7.20 -1.71
N TYR A 184 -14.81 -8.43 -1.20
CA TYR A 184 -13.89 -9.43 -1.74
C TYR A 184 -14.04 -9.64 -3.26
N HIS A 185 -15.29 -9.72 -3.75
CA HIS A 185 -15.57 -9.94 -5.16
C HIS A 185 -15.19 -8.73 -6.03
N GLU A 186 -15.44 -7.51 -5.56
CA GLU A 186 -15.00 -6.30 -6.26
C GLU A 186 -13.47 -6.21 -6.29
N ALA A 187 -12.80 -6.50 -5.18
CA ALA A 187 -11.34 -6.48 -5.11
C ALA A 187 -10.70 -7.48 -6.09
N ILE A 188 -11.21 -8.70 -6.19
CA ILE A 188 -10.73 -9.68 -7.19
C ILE A 188 -10.97 -9.19 -8.60
N ARG A 189 -12.16 -8.65 -8.88
CA ARG A 189 -12.51 -8.18 -10.21
C ARG A 189 -11.61 -7.02 -10.66
N LEU A 190 -11.34 -6.07 -9.77
CA LEU A 190 -10.40 -4.97 -10.02
C LEU A 190 -8.96 -5.46 -10.18
N ALA A 191 -8.50 -6.38 -9.31
CA ALA A 191 -7.17 -6.98 -9.41
C ALA A 191 -6.98 -7.74 -10.73
N ASN A 192 -8.01 -8.46 -11.20
CA ASN A 192 -8.03 -9.13 -12.49
C ASN A 192 -7.94 -8.14 -13.67
N LEU A 193 -8.73 -7.07 -13.65
CA LEU A 193 -8.69 -6.04 -14.68
C LEU A 193 -7.32 -5.34 -14.75
N PHE A 194 -6.78 -4.95 -13.58
CA PHE A 194 -5.47 -4.34 -13.50
C PHE A 194 -4.38 -5.29 -14.00
N SER A 195 -4.44 -6.55 -13.57
CA SER A 195 -3.48 -7.57 -13.99
C SER A 195 -3.49 -7.79 -15.50
N LYS A 196 -4.63 -7.70 -16.19
CA LYS A 196 -4.66 -7.85 -17.66
C LYS A 196 -3.99 -6.69 -18.40
N ALA A 197 -4.07 -5.49 -17.83
CA ALA A 197 -3.50 -4.29 -18.44
C ALA A 197 -2.00 -4.12 -18.14
N TYR A 198 -1.46 -4.86 -17.17
CA TYR A 198 -0.09 -4.80 -16.69
C TYR A 198 0.78 -5.97 -17.19
#